data_AF-A0A4C1TUR9-F1
#
_entry.id   AF-A0A4C1TUR9-F1
#
_cell.length_a   1.000
_cell.length_b   1.000
_cell.length_c   1.000
_cell.angle_alpha   90.00
_cell.angle_beta   90.00
_cell.angle_gamma   90.00
#
_symmetry.space_group_name_H-M   'P 1'
#
loop_
_entity.id
_entity.type
_entity.pdbx_description
1 polymer ?
#
loop_
_entity_poly.entity_id
_entity_poly.type
_entity_poly.pdbx_seq_one_letter_code
_entity_poly.pdbx_strand_id
1 'polypeptide(L)'
;MLKIPLELSLTTDVCSKPSASVSLLSLTAHGIIKDFIGIKIILICSSLQGRHTSDINYDNFKMMLREWNIQDEQLHCFVRYDGSDMVRAMRLADIPDVSCTHYVFVLRLKPLK
;
A
#
# COMPACT_ATOMS: atom_id res chain seq x y z
N MET A 1 9.46 16.33 14.57
CA MET A 1 9.05 14.92 14.64
C MET A 1 7.55 14.86 14.38
N LEU A 2 7.13 14.20 13.29
CA LEU A 2 5.71 14.09 12.93
C LEU A 2 4.97 13.31 14.02
N LYS A 3 3.90 13.87 14.58
CA LYS A 3 3.00 13.14 15.49
C LYS A 3 2.12 12.24 14.65
N ILE A 4 2.57 11.01 14.45
CA ILE A 4 1.81 9.99 13.76
C ILE A 4 0.57 9.67 14.62
N PRO A 5 -0.63 9.60 14.03
CA PRO A 5 -1.85 9.18 14.70
C PRO A 5 -1.69 7.84 15.45
N LEU A 6 -2.51 7.63 16.47
CA LEU A 6 -2.63 6.34 17.15
C LEU A 6 -3.09 5.23 16.19
N GLU A 7 -3.84 5.59 15.16
CA GLU A 7 -4.45 4.67 14.22
C GLU A 7 -4.32 5.21 12.79
N LEU A 8 -3.74 4.41 11.91
CA LEU A 8 -3.36 4.76 10.55
C LEU A 8 -3.98 3.80 9.54
N SER A 9 -4.43 4.35 8.41
CA SER A 9 -4.68 3.55 7.20
C SER A 9 -3.61 3.84 6.17
N LEU A 10 -3.18 2.81 5.45
CA LEU A 10 -2.17 2.92 4.40
C LEU A 10 -2.81 2.69 3.04
N THR A 11 -2.32 3.39 2.03
CA THR A 11 -2.60 3.04 0.63
C THR A 11 -1.29 2.70 -0.04
N THR A 12 -1.27 1.61 -0.80
CA THR A 12 -0.18 1.31 -1.73
C THR A 12 -0.68 1.30 -3.16
N ASP A 13 0.15 1.85 -4.04
CA ASP A 13 -0.04 1.76 -5.48
C ASP A 13 1.23 1.20 -6.13
N VAL A 14 1.03 0.34 -7.12
CA VAL A 14 2.08 -0.22 -7.96
C VAL A 14 1.87 0.28 -9.38
N CYS A 15 2.77 1.14 -9.83
CA CYS A 15 2.72 1.67 -11.18
C CYS A 15 3.91 1.16 -12.00
N SER A 16 3.63 0.36 -13.03
CA SER A 16 4.64 -0.11 -13.97
C SER A 16 4.65 0.78 -15.21
N LYS A 17 5.83 1.29 -15.58
CA LYS A 17 6.01 2.04 -16.84
C LYS A 17 6.75 1.16 -17.85
N PRO A 18 6.09 0.64 -18.90
CA PRO A 18 6.71 -0.26 -19.87
C PRO A 18 7.96 0.31 -20.53
N SER A 19 7.96 1.62 -20.80
CA SER A 19 9.08 2.32 -21.44
C SER A 19 10.31 2.47 -20.55
N ALA A 20 10.18 2.29 -19.23
CA ALA A 20 11.26 2.48 -18.26
C ALA A 20 11.74 1.17 -17.65
N SER A 21 11.12 0.02 -17.97
CA SER A 21 11.42 -1.29 -17.36
C SER A 21 11.43 -1.32 -15.82
N VAL A 22 10.78 -0.32 -15.19
CA VAL A 22 10.75 -0.12 -13.74
C VAL A 22 9.30 -0.04 -13.30
N SER A 23 9.02 -0.62 -12.15
CA SER A 23 7.77 -0.39 -11.41
C SER A 23 8.05 0.43 -10.18
N LEU A 24 7.11 1.26 -9.78
CA LEU A 24 7.18 2.04 -8.54
C LEU A 24 6.20 1.48 -7.54
N LEU A 25 6.65 1.28 -6.30
CA LEU A 25 5.81 0.96 -5.15
C LEU A 25 5.74 2.20 -4.27
N SER A 26 4.53 2.68 -4.04
CA SER A 26 4.30 3.81 -3.15
C SER A 26 3.63 3.37 -1.86
N LEU A 27 3.90 4.12 -0.78
CA LEU A 27 3.18 4.03 0.48
C LEU A 27 2.75 5.43 0.90
N THR A 28 1.45 5.60 1.12
CA THR A 28 0.89 6.83 1.66
C THR A 28 0.12 6.50 2.93
N ALA A 29 0.43 7.20 4.02
CA ALA A 29 -0.30 7.12 5.27
C ALA A 29 -1.46 8.12 5.30
N HIS A 30 -2.57 7.65 5.85
CA HIS A 30 -3.79 8.40 6.08
C HIS A 30 -4.17 8.22 7.55
N GLY A 31 -4.74 9.26 8.12
CA GLY A 31 -5.25 9.17 9.49
C GLY A 31 -6.04 10.40 9.84
N ILE A 32 -6.58 10.40 11.05
CA ILE A 32 -7.33 11.52 11.60
C ILE A 32 -6.67 11.87 12.92
N ILE A 33 -6.23 13.13 13.06
CA ILE A 33 -5.69 13.64 14.32
C ILE A 33 -6.80 14.30 15.14
N LYS A 34 -6.45 14.93 16.27
CA LYS A 34 -7.41 15.68 17.08
C LYS A 34 -8.20 16.69 16.23
N ASP A 35 -9.43 16.96 16.65
CA ASP A 35 -10.36 17.87 15.97
C ASP A 35 -10.81 17.41 14.57
N PHE A 36 -10.77 16.09 14.32
CA PHE A 36 -11.19 15.46 13.06
C PHE A 36 -10.41 15.95 11.82
N ILE A 37 -9.19 16.45 12.03
CA ILE A 37 -8.33 16.90 10.94
C ILE A 37 -7.73 15.66 10.26
N GLY A 38 -8.09 15.45 9.00
CA GLY A 38 -7.49 14.41 8.17
C GLY A 38 -6.03 14.73 7.83
N ILE A 39 -5.19 13.70 7.86
CA ILE A 39 -3.81 13.77 7.37
C ILE A 39 -3.62 12.82 6.19
N LYS A 40 -2.78 13.24 5.26
CA LYS A 40 -2.29 12.43 4.15
C LYS A 40 -0.81 12.70 3.96
N ILE A 41 0.01 11.69 4.19
CA ILE A 41 1.47 11.81 4.15
C ILE A 41 2.00 10.77 3.18
N ILE A 42 2.69 11.21 2.13
CA ILE A 42 3.44 10.32 1.25
C ILE A 42 4.69 9.90 2.02
N LEU A 43 4.79 8.62 2.36
CA LEU A 43 5.90 8.09 3.13
C LEU A 43 7.05 7.72 2.18
N ILE A 44 6.80 6.85 1.22
CA ILE A 44 7.85 6.34 0.35
C ILE A 44 7.34 6.12 -1.07
N CYS A 45 8.26 6.23 -2.03
CA CYS A 45 8.08 5.82 -3.41
C CYS A 45 9.38 5.17 -3.85
N SER A 46 9.39 3.84 -3.91
CA SER A 46 10.58 3.04 -4.19
C SER A 46 10.46 2.37 -5.55
N SER A 47 11.58 2.29 -6.27
CA SER A 47 11.65 1.49 -7.48
C SER A 47 11.70 0.00 -7.12
N LEU A 48 10.78 -0.76 -7.70
CA LEU A 48 10.81 -2.22 -7.70
C LEU A 48 11.52 -2.70 -8.96
N GLN A 49 12.65 -3.36 -8.77
CA GLN A 49 13.37 -4.08 -9.81
C GLN A 49 13.03 -5.57 -9.75
N GLY A 50 12.87 -6.21 -10.91
CA GLY A 50 12.60 -7.65 -10.98
C GLY A 50 11.13 -8.03 -10.86
N ARG A 51 10.86 -9.26 -10.38
CA ARG A 51 9.49 -9.80 -10.24
C ARG A 51 8.85 -9.31 -8.95
N HIS A 52 7.55 -9.01 -9.00
CA HIS A 52 6.76 -8.53 -7.86
C HIS A 52 6.01 -9.69 -7.18
N THR A 53 6.73 -10.72 -6.75
CA THR A 53 6.11 -11.88 -6.09
C THR A 53 5.54 -11.50 -4.72
N SER A 54 4.63 -12.32 -4.19
CA SER A 54 4.07 -12.10 -2.85
C SER A 54 5.13 -11.92 -1.76
N ASP A 55 6.22 -12.70 -1.79
CA ASP A 55 7.26 -12.67 -0.76
C ASP A 55 8.07 -11.35 -0.83
N ILE A 56 8.38 -10.90 -2.05
CA ILE A 56 9.07 -9.62 -2.27
C ILE A 56 8.19 -8.45 -1.84
N ASN A 57 6.89 -8.48 -2.15
CA ASN A 57 5.96 -7.44 -1.71
C ASN A 57 5.83 -7.42 -0.18
N TYR A 58 5.76 -8.59 0.46
CA TYR A 58 5.76 -8.72 1.92
C TYR A 58 7.01 -8.08 2.55
N ASP A 59 8.19 -8.42 2.05
CA ASP A 59 9.46 -7.87 2.57
C ASP A 59 9.51 -6.35 2.39
N ASN A 60 9.06 -5.84 1.24
CA ASN A 60 8.97 -4.41 0.99
C ASN A 60 8.00 -3.72 1.97
N PHE A 61 6.82 -4.29 2.24
CA PHE A 61 5.89 -3.70 3.21
C PHE A 61 6.50 -3.62 4.60
N LYS A 62 7.10 -4.71 5.10
CA LYS A 62 7.73 -4.71 6.43
C LYS A 62 8.92 -3.76 6.49
N MET A 63 9.72 -3.66 5.43
CA MET A 63 10.82 -2.69 5.34
C MET A 63 10.29 -1.25 5.41
N MET A 64 9.28 -0.89 4.61
CA MET A 64 8.71 0.45 4.60
C MET A 64 8.08 0.83 5.94
N LEU A 65 7.38 -0.10 6.61
CA LEU A 65 6.85 0.13 7.96
C LEU A 65 7.96 0.39 8.98
N ARG A 66 9.03 -0.43 8.95
CA ARG A 66 10.20 -0.27 9.83
C ARG A 66 10.93 1.05 9.60
N GLU A 67 11.11 1.47 8.36
CA GLU A 67 11.77 2.73 8.01
C GLU A 67 11.05 3.94 8.63
N TRP A 68 9.72 3.89 8.69
CA TRP A 68 8.88 4.93 9.28
C TRP A 68 8.54 4.67 10.75
N ASN A 69 9.11 3.62 11.35
CA ASN A 69 8.85 3.18 12.72
C ASN A 69 7.34 3.00 13.03
N ILE A 70 6.58 2.54 12.04
CA ILE A 70 5.15 2.24 12.17
C ILE A 70 5.04 0.79 12.65
N GLN A 71 4.39 0.61 13.80
CA GLN A 71 4.11 -0.71 14.35
C GLN A 71 2.82 -1.28 13.76
N ASP A 72 2.72 -2.61 13.71
CA ASP A 72 1.55 -3.29 13.12
C ASP A 72 0.26 -2.94 13.89
N GLU A 73 0.34 -2.73 15.20
CA GLU A 73 -0.79 -2.34 16.06
C GLU A 73 -1.33 -0.94 15.77
N GLN A 74 -0.56 -0.10 15.06
CA GLN A 74 -1.01 1.22 14.61
C GLN A 74 -1.77 1.15 13.29
N LEU A 75 -1.79 -0.01 12.62
CA LEU A 75 -2.43 -0.20 11.32
C LEU A 75 -3.90 -0.59 11.49
N HIS A 76 -4.78 0.33 11.13
CA HIS A 76 -6.20 0.07 10.98
C HIS A 76 -6.49 -0.75 9.71
N CYS A 77 -5.94 -0.32 8.58
CA CYS A 77 -6.25 -0.92 7.29
C CYS A 77 -5.22 -0.57 6.22
N PHE A 78 -4.89 -1.55 5.37
CA PHE A 78 -4.07 -1.38 4.19
C PHE A 78 -4.92 -1.49 2.92
N VAL A 79 -5.08 -0.40 2.19
CA VAL A 79 -5.72 -0.37 0.86
C VAL A 79 -4.68 -0.72 -0.20
N ARG A 80 -4.92 -1.80 -0.94
CA ARG A 80 -3.98 -2.32 -1.96
C ARG A 80 -4.66 -2.55 -3.31
N TYR A 81 -3.87 -2.70 -4.36
CA TYR A 81 -4.38 -3.21 -5.64
C TYR A 81 -4.78 -4.69 -5.50
N ASP A 82 -5.77 -5.15 -6.28
CA ASP A 82 -6.36 -6.49 -6.17
C ASP A 82 -5.58 -7.59 -6.93
N GLY A 83 -4.25 -7.50 -6.90
CA GLY A 83 -3.39 -8.51 -7.49
C GLY A 83 -3.23 -9.71 -6.58
N SER A 84 -3.22 -10.91 -7.15
CA SER A 84 -3.01 -12.16 -6.39
C SER A 84 -1.77 -12.13 -5.51
N ASP A 85 -0.66 -11.56 -6.01
CA ASP A 85 0.59 -11.44 -5.23
C ASP A 85 0.45 -10.45 -4.07
N MET A 86 -0.28 -9.36 -4.24
CA MET A 86 -0.53 -8.38 -3.16
C MET A 86 -1.48 -8.94 -2.10
N VAL A 87 -2.55 -9.61 -2.54
CA VAL A 87 -3.48 -10.32 -1.64
C VAL A 87 -2.69 -11.31 -0.78
N ARG A 88 -1.83 -12.11 -1.41
CA ARG A 88 -1.01 -13.10 -0.70
C ARG A 88 0.02 -12.42 0.21
N ALA A 89 0.65 -11.34 -0.21
CA ALA A 89 1.60 -10.59 0.61
C ALA A 89 0.95 -10.05 1.90
N MET A 90 -0.27 -9.49 1.82
CA MET A 90 -0.99 -9.01 3.01
C MET A 90 -1.35 -10.15 3.96
N ARG A 91 -1.77 -11.31 3.42
CA ARG A 91 -2.02 -12.51 4.23
C ARG A 91 -0.77 -13.02 4.93
N LEU A 92 0.40 -12.97 4.26
CA LEU A 92 1.68 -13.32 4.87
C LEU A 92 2.09 -12.32 5.95
N ALA A 93 1.72 -11.05 5.78
CA ALA A 93 2.01 -9.98 6.74
C ALA A 93 1.07 -9.96 7.95
N ASP A 94 -0.05 -10.67 7.89
CA ASP A 94 -1.13 -10.60 8.88
C ASP A 94 -1.62 -9.16 9.13
N ILE A 95 -1.64 -8.34 8.07
CA ILE A 95 -2.08 -6.95 8.13
C ILE A 95 -3.53 -6.85 7.64
N PRO A 96 -4.44 -6.18 8.38
CA PRO A 96 -5.79 -5.91 7.90
C PRO A 96 -5.78 -5.14 6.59
N ASP A 97 -6.44 -5.68 5.55
CA ASP A 97 -6.37 -5.12 4.21
C ASP A 97 -7.71 -5.12 3.46
N VAL A 98 -7.83 -4.19 2.50
CA VAL A 98 -8.97 -4.11 1.57
C VAL A 98 -8.49 -3.81 0.17
N SER A 99 -9.28 -4.27 -0.81
CA SER A 99 -9.00 -4.00 -2.22
C SER A 99 -9.42 -2.59 -2.62
N CYS A 100 -8.59 -1.92 -3.40
CA CYS A 100 -8.89 -0.61 -3.96
C CYS A 100 -10.11 -0.67 -4.88
N THR A 101 -11.18 0.03 -4.52
CA THR A 101 -12.45 0.03 -5.26
C THR A 101 -12.28 0.53 -6.70
N HIS A 102 -11.38 1.49 -6.95
CA HIS A 102 -11.11 2.00 -8.29
C HIS A 102 -10.60 0.87 -9.21
N TYR A 103 -9.68 0.05 -8.73
CA TYR A 103 -9.14 -1.07 -9.50
C TYR A 103 -10.23 -2.11 -9.79
N VAL A 104 -11.06 -2.43 -8.79
CA VAL A 104 -12.20 -3.34 -8.96
C VAL A 104 -13.16 -2.80 -10.02
N PHE A 105 -13.50 -1.51 -9.98
CA PHE A 105 -14.36 -0.89 -11.00
C PHE A 105 -13.74 -0.94 -12.39
N VAL A 106 -12.49 -0.51 -12.56
CA VAL A 106 -11.82 -0.49 -13.87
C VAL A 106 -11.71 -1.90 -14.46
N LEU A 107 -11.41 -2.93 -13.66
CA LEU A 107 -11.38 -4.31 -14.14
C LEU A 107 -12.76 -4.84 -14.52
N ARG A 108 -13.78 -4.57 -13.70
CA ARG A 108 -15.14 -5.11 -13.88
C ARG A 108 -15.94 -4.37 -14.95
N LEU A 109 -15.55 -3.13 -15.26
CA LEU A 109 -16.20 -2.28 -16.26
C LEU A 109 -15.44 -2.19 -17.59
N LYS A 110 -14.35 -2.95 -17.77
CA LYS A 110 -13.76 -3.08 -19.12
C LYS A 110 -14.87 -3.59 -20.05
N PRO A 111 -15.15 -2.89 -21.16
CA PRO A 111 -16.15 -3.36 -22.10
C PRO A 111 -15.74 -4.76 -22.54
N LEU A 112 -16.67 -5.71 -22.41
CA LEU A 112 -16.62 -6.95 -23.16
C LEU A 112 -16.41 -6.52 -24.62
N LYS A 113 -15.23 -6.79 -25.17
CA LYS A 113 -14.98 -6.60 -26.59
C LYS A 113 -15.93 -7.48 -27.39
#